data_AF-L8JMC0-F1
#
_entry.id   AF-L8JMC0-F1
#
_cell.length_a   1.000
_cell.length_b   1.000
_cell.length_c   1.000
_cell.angle_alpha   90.00
_cell.angle_beta   90.00
_cell.angle_gamma   90.00
#
_symmetry.space_group_name_H-M   'P 1'
#
loop_
_entity.id
_entity.type
_entity.pdbx_description
1 polymer ?
#
loop_
_entity_poly.entity_id
_entity_poly.type
_entity_poly.pdbx_seq_one_letter_code
_entity_poly.pdbx_strand_id
1 'polypeptide(L)'
;MKELFHAMVIVNIDQAKSQLSDLLELSLGGEEVIIAKDDTSLVMLQPVPGKTGIRRGGQHRGKVLQSEDWNSAGVNKEIESTFL
;
A
#
# COMPACT_ATOMS: atom_id res chain seq x y z
N MET A 1 -12.64 -17.88 -1.23
CA MET A 1 -11.66 -16.98 -1.86
C MET A 1 -12.30 -16.53 -3.16
N LYS A 2 -12.75 -15.28 -3.27
CA LYS A 2 -13.28 -14.78 -4.56
C LYS A 2 -12.05 -14.44 -5.40
N GLU A 3 -11.85 -15.13 -6.51
CA GLU A 3 -10.97 -14.62 -7.56
C GLU A 3 -11.54 -13.28 -8.01
N LEU A 4 -10.83 -12.21 -7.67
CA LEU A 4 -11.12 -10.88 -8.16
C LEU A 4 -10.58 -10.81 -9.58
N PHE A 5 -11.36 -11.29 -10.54
CA PHE A 5 -11.18 -10.93 -11.94
C PHE A 5 -11.51 -9.44 -12.08
N HIS A 6 -10.55 -8.58 -11.77
CA HIS A 6 -10.65 -7.18 -12.15
C HIS A 6 -10.46 -7.11 -13.67
N ALA A 7 -11.40 -6.47 -14.36
CA ALA A 7 -11.23 -6.20 -15.77
C ALA A 7 -9.96 -5.34 -15.95
N MET A 8 -9.12 -5.72 -16.91
CA MET A 8 -7.87 -5.04 -17.22
C MET A 8 -8.04 -4.25 -18.51
N VAL A 9 -7.74 -2.95 -18.45
CA VAL A 9 -7.84 -2.02 -19.57
C VAL A 9 -6.46 -1.43 -19.83
N ILE A 10 -5.92 -1.65 -21.02
CA ILE A 10 -4.64 -1.09 -21.47
C ILE A 10 -4.92 -0.08 -22.58
N VAL A 11 -4.44 1.15 -22.40
CA VAL A 11 -4.62 2.24 -23.37
C VAL A 11 -3.30 2.92 -23.70
N ASN A 12 -3.17 3.40 -24.94
CA ASN A 12 -2.02 4.20 -25.32
C ASN A 12 -2.09 5.60 -24.68
N ILE A 13 -0.94 6.20 -24.38
CA ILE A 13 -0.81 7.52 -23.78
C ILE A 13 -1.55 8.62 -24.55
N ASP A 14 -1.64 8.55 -25.88
CA ASP A 14 -2.33 9.57 -26.67
C ASP A 14 -3.85 9.47 -26.55
N GLN A 15 -4.39 8.27 -26.39
CA GLN A 15 -5.81 8.06 -26.04
C GLN A 15 -6.08 8.44 -24.59
N ALA A 16 -5.14 8.11 -23.69
CA ALA A 16 -5.31 8.38 -22.26
C ALA A 16 -5.44 9.87 -21.95
N LYS A 17 -4.76 10.76 -22.70
CA LYS A 17 -4.87 12.21 -22.50
C LYS A 17 -6.28 12.74 -22.75
N SER A 18 -6.96 12.22 -23.77
CA SER A 18 -8.30 12.69 -24.15
C SER A 18 -9.42 12.02 -23.35
N GLN A 19 -9.18 10.81 -22.85
CA GLN A 19 -10.16 10.00 -22.12
C GLN A 19 -9.82 9.83 -20.63
N LEU A 20 -8.98 10.71 -20.07
CA LEU A 20 -8.47 10.55 -18.70
C LEU A 20 -9.60 10.46 -17.67
N SER A 21 -10.66 11.24 -17.83
CA SER A 21 -11.81 11.23 -16.92
C SER A 21 -12.46 9.84 -16.83
N ASP A 22 -12.74 9.23 -17.98
CA ASP A 22 -13.37 7.91 -18.04
C ASP A 22 -12.46 6.83 -17.45
N LEU A 23 -11.15 6.91 -17.74
CA LEU A 23 -10.14 6.00 -17.19
C LEU A 23 -10.03 6.10 -15.66
N LEU A 24 -10.21 7.30 -15.10
CA LEU A 24 -10.27 7.48 -13.65
C LEU A 24 -11.53 6.84 -13.05
N GLU A 25 -12.68 6.95 -13.71
CA GLU A 25 -13.91 6.29 -13.26
C GLU A 25 -13.77 4.77 -13.23
N LEU A 26 -13.18 4.17 -14.27
CA LEU A 26 -12.88 2.74 -14.30
C LEU A 26 -11.93 2.33 -13.16
N SER A 27 -10.84 3.07 -12.96
CA SER A 27 -9.88 2.82 -11.88
C SER A 27 -10.54 2.92 -10.49
N LEU A 28 -11.39 3.93 -10.28
CA LEU A 28 -12.17 4.09 -9.04
C LEU A 28 -13.24 3.01 -8.85
N GLY A 29 -13.78 2.47 -9.95
CA GLY A 29 -14.67 1.32 -9.98
C GLY A 29 -13.99 -0.01 -9.63
N GLY A 30 -12.65 0.00 -9.52
CA GLY A 30 -11.84 -1.17 -9.19
C GLY A 30 -11.26 -1.88 -10.40
N GLU A 31 -11.36 -1.31 -11.60
CA GLU A 31 -10.71 -1.87 -12.80
C GLU A 31 -9.21 -1.54 -12.81
N GLU A 32 -8.42 -2.45 -13.38
CA GLU A 32 -6.99 -2.25 -13.54
C GLU A 32 -6.72 -1.49 -14.84
N VAL A 33 -6.35 -0.21 -14.72
CA VAL A 33 -6.11 0.66 -15.87
C VAL A 33 -4.62 0.91 -16.04
N ILE A 34 -4.06 0.47 -17.17
CA ILE A 34 -2.65 0.66 -17.53
C ILE A 34 -2.55 1.62 -18.71
N ILE A 35 -1.69 2.63 -18.58
CA ILE A 35 -1.32 3.53 -19.67
C ILE A 35 0.04 3.08 -20.21
N ALA A 36 0.04 2.73 -21.49
CA ALA A 36 1.21 2.28 -22.23
C ALA A 36 1.64 3.31 -23.28
N LYS A 37 2.88 3.22 -23.72
CA LYS A 37 3.38 3.92 -24.90
C LYS A 37 4.15 2.91 -25.74
N ASP A 38 3.81 2.83 -27.02
CA ASP A 38 4.30 1.80 -27.92
C ASP A 38 4.06 0.40 -27.30
N ASP A 39 5.08 -0.47 -27.24
CA ASP A 39 4.98 -1.82 -26.65
C ASP A 39 5.29 -1.86 -25.15
N THR A 40 5.41 -0.70 -24.48
CA THR A 40 5.84 -0.61 -23.07
C THR A 40 4.74 -0.03 -22.19
N SER A 41 4.35 -0.78 -21.15
CA SER A 41 3.48 -0.27 -20.08
C SER A 41 4.25 0.77 -19.24
N LEU A 42 3.73 1.99 -19.14
CA LEU A 42 4.43 3.09 -18.46
C LEU A 42 3.95 3.28 -17.02
N VAL A 43 2.63 3.32 -16.81
CA VAL A 43 2.03 3.60 -15.51
C VAL A 43 0.70 2.87 -15.35
N MET A 44 0.28 2.66 -14.11
CA MET A 44 -1.03 2.14 -13.74
C MET A 44 -1.79 3.20 -12.93
N LEU A 45 -3.07 3.39 -13.21
CA LEU A 45 -3.94 4.23 -12.39
C LEU A 45 -4.44 3.40 -11.20
N GLN A 46 -4.16 3.87 -10.00
CA GLN A 46 -4.69 3.30 -8.76
C GLN A 46 -5.42 4.37 -7.97
N PRO A 47 -6.60 4.04 -7.40
CA PRO A 47 -7.25 4.90 -6.44
C PRO A 47 -6.31 5.20 -5.28
N VAL A 48 -6.17 6.48 -4.95
CA VAL A 48 -5.46 6.84 -3.72
C VAL A 48 -6.34 6.43 -2.55
N PRO A 49 -5.89 5.50 -1.67
CA PRO A 49 -6.69 5.14 -0.51
C PRO A 49 -6.95 6.40 0.31
N GLY A 50 -8.22 6.69 0.56
CA GLY A 50 -8.62 7.81 1.39
C GLY A 50 -7.91 7.74 2.74
N LYS A 51 -7.64 8.90 3.36
CA LYS A 51 -7.03 8.93 4.71
C LYS A 51 -7.87 8.05 5.64
N THR A 52 -7.34 6.89 6.00
CA THR A 52 -8.03 5.91 6.83
C THR A 52 -8.09 6.43 8.27
N GLY A 53 -9.07 7.27 8.56
CA GLY A 53 -9.39 7.77 9.88
C GLY A 53 -8.29 8.60 10.57
N ILE A 54 -8.68 9.28 11.64
CA ILE A 54 -7.72 9.84 12.60
C ILE A 54 -7.00 8.65 13.24
N ARG A 55 -5.66 8.65 13.28
CA ARG A 55 -4.89 7.62 13.99
C ARG A 55 -5.41 7.54 15.42
N ARG A 56 -6.04 6.42 15.79
CA ARG A 56 -6.43 6.15 17.17
C ARG A 56 -5.27 5.43 17.85
N GLY A 57 -4.71 6.02 18.89
CA GLY A 57 -3.73 5.36 19.75
C GLY A 57 -4.35 4.15 20.45
N GLY A 58 -3.53 3.19 20.89
CA GLY A 58 -3.98 2.06 21.69
C GLY A 58 -4.51 0.85 20.92
N GLN A 59 -4.36 0.79 19.58
CA GLN A 59 -4.74 -0.37 18.76
C GLN A 59 -4.04 -1.69 19.16
N HIS A 60 -2.92 -1.59 19.87
CA HIS A 60 -2.14 -2.70 20.42
C HIS A 60 -2.23 -2.84 21.95
N ARG A 61 -3.11 -2.10 22.63
CA ARG A 61 -3.29 -2.23 24.08
C ARG A 61 -3.64 -3.67 24.43
N GLY A 62 -2.87 -4.28 25.34
CA GLY A 62 -3.05 -5.66 25.78
C GLY A 62 -2.68 -6.74 24.75
N LYS A 63 -2.16 -6.36 23.57
CA LYS A 63 -1.69 -7.31 22.55
C LYS A 63 -0.17 -7.47 22.53
N VAL A 64 0.55 -6.62 23.25
CA VAL A 64 2.00 -6.73 23.41
C VAL A 64 2.27 -7.52 24.67
N LEU A 65 2.89 -8.68 24.50
CA LEU A 65 3.44 -9.46 25.60
C LEU A 65 4.87 -8.97 25.82
N GLN A 66 5.13 -8.40 27.00
CA GLN A 66 6.47 -8.04 27.42
C GLN A 66 7.14 -9.29 27.98
N SER A 67 8.35 -9.60 27.51
CA SER A 67 9.16 -10.66 28.09
C SER A 67 9.50 -10.35 29.55
N GLU A 68 9.60 -11.37 30.40
CA GLU A 68 9.89 -11.21 31.83
C GLU A 68 11.22 -10.49 32.10
N ASP A 69 12.17 -10.65 31.17
CA ASP A 69 13.52 -10.10 31.23
C ASP A 69 13.69 -8.77 30.48
N TRP A 70 12.61 -8.20 29.93
CA TRP A 70 12.64 -7.01 29.07
C TRP A 70 13.41 -5.83 29.67
N ASN A 71 13.38 -5.68 31.00
CA ASN A 71 14.09 -4.61 31.71
C ASN A 71 15.19 -5.15 32.64
N SER A 72 15.71 -6.34 32.35
CA SER A 72 16.79 -6.92 33.13
C SER A 72 18.13 -6.25 32.82
N ALA A 73 18.98 -6.12 33.85
CA ALA A 73 20.29 -5.51 33.69
C ALA A 73 21.23 -6.33 32.78
N GLY A 74 21.01 -7.64 32.64
CA GLY A 74 21.79 -8.51 31.76
C GLY A 74 21.53 -8.22 30.29
N VAL A 75 20.25 -8.23 29.89
CA VAL A 75 19.82 -7.93 28.51
C VAL A 75 20.22 -6.50 28.12
N ASN A 76 20.08 -5.53 29.03
CA ASN A 76 20.49 -4.16 28.76
C ASN A 76 21.99 -4.03 28.45
N LYS A 77 22.86 -4.72 29.21
CA LYS A 77 24.31 -4.71 28.96
C LYS A 77 24.69 -5.38 27.65
N GLU A 78 24.01 -6.45 27.27
CA GLU A 78 24.21 -7.12 25.99
C GLU A 78 23.85 -6.19 24.82
N ILE A 79 22.71 -5.51 24.91
CA ILE A 79 22.29 -4.50 23.92
C ILE A 79 23.30 -3.36 23.85
N GLU A 80 23.74 -2.81 25.00
CA GLU A 80 24.74 -1.74 25.06
C GLU A 80 26.04 -2.12 24.32
N SER A 81 26.50 -3.38 24.46
CA SER A 81 27.70 -3.88 23.79
C SER A 81 27.57 -3.98 22.26
N THR A 82 26.36 -3.96 21.72
CA THR A 82 26.11 -4.05 20.27
C THR A 82 26.27 -2.70 19.57
N PHE A 83 26.19 -1.59 20.31
CA PHE A 83 26.26 -0.22 19.78
C PHE A 83 27.63 0.46 20.00
N LEU A 84 28.60 -0.23 20.59
CA LEU A 84 29.98 0.21 20.84
C LEU A 84 30.97 -0.63 20.03
#